data_AF-A0A094JW82-F1
#
_entry.id   AF-A0A094JW82-F1
#
_cell.length_a   1.000
_cell.length_b   1.000
_cell.length_c   1.000
_cell.angle_alpha   90.00
_cell.angle_beta   90.00
_cell.angle_gamma   90.00
#
_symmetry.space_group_name_H-M   'P 1'
#
loop_
_entity.id
_entity.type
_entity.pdbx_description
1 polymer ?
#
loop_
_entity_poly.entity_id
_entity_poly.type
_entity_poly.pdbx_seq_one_letter_code
_entity_poly.pdbx_strand_id
1 'polypeptide(L)'
;MFLFFFHAPVHAHVVDLTKKAQAQAYEDYYPLIARYKGTSGVTFESYSVYWNTAKLAQLEQELLKNKHGAELSLLGSVKIFPDYPAGQNVLGQYFAQYQLSPKLALLPNRYIYLYGGNEWTTVEEMATTLAHEYGHHFTFYYLLNKEQRLPNEWLQSQYAAARELFRYPSVHADGSGAYEWHMPEILAEDYVQLFGSPSALKGHMQMNVHLPTPFELPTVQTYWKNQLGAPYEPTSTLPLLLTNYTVKNNVYALKLYTYADATAYVNAQDGEGRYASIYIGSVPKGVNETVYDGMKLSSQVSWLFRATFVDTALFRVVQPTTKGFNRGSATLRVSYGAIDTHLSTPPIFPDVVGEELQEAAKLLSERAIISGFPDGTFRPNERLLRRHAALMLIRELKLTLPEGYVIKAKDVKPTDPWYKEMAIAEAYGLLTGYNGKLHPNDYMTRAQMAAILTRVYADVYEQPTTNQLFFDVPSSHWAYGPINTLFYNQITINNPYRPNDVVTRGQFALFLKRTIDKK
;
A
#
# COMPACT_ATOMS: atom_id res chain seq x y z
N MET A 1 20.21 16.99 -16.13
CA MET A 1 20.01 16.61 -17.55
C MET A 1 18.90 15.59 -17.55
N PHE A 2 17.89 15.78 -18.43
CA PHE A 2 16.70 14.94 -18.70
C PHE A 2 15.37 15.31 -18.02
N LEU A 3 14.57 16.07 -18.77
CA LEU A 3 13.14 15.85 -18.99
C LEU A 3 12.88 16.13 -20.48
N PHE A 4 12.83 15.09 -21.31
CA PHE A 4 12.28 15.22 -22.66
C PHE A 4 11.72 13.89 -23.11
N PHE A 5 10.44 13.87 -23.48
CA PHE A 5 10.01 13.22 -24.72
C PHE A 5 8.81 13.94 -25.35
N PHE A 6 9.08 14.46 -26.56
CA PHE A 6 8.18 14.85 -27.66
C PHE A 6 7.20 16.02 -27.43
N HIS A 7 7.69 17.25 -27.62
CA HIS A 7 6.85 18.41 -27.90
C HIS A 7 6.27 18.36 -29.32
N ALA A 8 4.94 18.52 -29.42
CA ALA A 8 4.26 19.01 -30.62
C ALA A 8 4.61 20.51 -30.82
N PRO A 9 4.42 21.09 -32.03
CA PRO A 9 5.10 22.34 -32.40
C PRO A 9 4.73 23.51 -31.48
N VAL A 10 5.78 24.13 -30.93
CA VAL A 10 5.71 25.38 -30.15
C VAL A 10 5.14 26.47 -31.05
N HIS A 11 3.95 26.97 -30.73
CA HIS A 11 3.49 28.24 -31.28
C HIS A 11 4.39 29.33 -30.72
N ALA A 12 5.13 30.01 -31.59
CA ALA A 12 6.00 31.12 -31.22
C ALA A 12 5.17 32.28 -30.66
N HIS A 13 5.05 32.36 -29.34
CA HIS A 13 4.69 33.59 -28.66
C HIS A 13 5.98 34.40 -28.45
N VAL A 14 6.07 35.57 -29.09
CA VAL A 14 7.14 36.53 -28.81
C VAL A 14 6.85 37.12 -27.44
N VAL A 15 7.63 36.74 -26.44
CA VAL A 15 7.61 37.38 -25.12
C VAL A 15 8.76 38.37 -25.09
N ASP A 16 8.48 39.65 -24.85
CA ASP A 16 9.50 40.68 -24.76
C ASP A 16 10.34 40.49 -23.50
N LEU A 17 11.53 39.89 -23.67
CA LEU A 17 12.45 39.58 -22.58
C LEU A 17 13.33 40.79 -22.19
N THR A 18 13.22 41.95 -22.85
CA THR A 18 14.08 43.11 -22.55
C THR A 18 13.93 43.62 -21.11
N LYS A 19 12.81 43.30 -20.44
CA LYS A 19 12.55 43.66 -19.03
C LYS A 19 12.81 42.55 -18.01
N LYS A 20 13.24 41.35 -18.41
CA LYS A 20 13.47 40.21 -17.49
C LYS A 20 14.57 40.49 -16.45
N ALA A 21 15.47 41.42 -16.74
CA ALA A 21 16.49 41.90 -15.80
C ALA A 21 16.01 43.01 -14.84
N GLN A 22 14.79 43.53 -15.01
CA GLN A 22 14.25 44.68 -14.26
C GLN A 22 13.00 44.34 -13.41
N ALA A 23 12.39 43.16 -13.59
CA ALA A 23 11.21 42.73 -12.82
C ALA A 23 11.62 42.11 -11.47
N GLN A 24 10.93 42.49 -10.40
CA GLN A 24 11.24 42.05 -9.03
C GLN A 24 10.43 40.80 -8.61
N ALA A 25 9.31 40.52 -9.29
CA ALA A 25 8.50 39.30 -9.14
C ALA A 25 7.97 38.77 -10.50
N TYR A 26 7.71 37.46 -10.61
CA TYR A 26 7.27 36.84 -11.88
C TYR A 26 5.86 37.27 -12.30
N GLU A 27 5.03 37.61 -11.31
CA GLU A 27 3.68 38.14 -11.48
C GLU A 27 3.64 39.48 -12.21
N ASP A 28 4.75 40.23 -12.21
CA ASP A 28 4.86 41.51 -12.91
C ASP A 28 5.04 41.32 -14.42
N TYR A 29 5.42 40.11 -14.86
CA TYR A 29 5.72 39.80 -16.25
C TYR A 29 4.49 39.30 -17.04
N TYR A 30 3.51 38.72 -16.35
CA TYR A 30 2.34 38.15 -16.97
C TYR A 30 1.05 38.82 -16.48
N PRO A 31 0.09 39.12 -17.37
CA PRO A 31 -1.21 39.60 -16.94
C PRO A 31 -1.97 38.48 -16.20
N LEU A 32 -2.63 38.84 -15.10
CA LEU A 32 -3.54 37.93 -14.41
C LEU A 32 -4.72 37.59 -15.33
N ILE A 33 -4.89 36.31 -15.66
CA ILE A 33 -5.95 35.80 -16.54
C ILE A 33 -7.18 35.41 -15.73
N ALA A 34 -6.98 34.70 -14.62
CA ALA A 34 -8.08 34.22 -13.79
C ALA A 34 -7.65 34.18 -12.32
N ARG A 35 -8.62 34.41 -11.43
CA ARG A 35 -8.46 34.27 -9.98
C ARG A 35 -9.69 33.59 -9.40
N TYR A 36 -9.47 32.63 -8.51
CA TYR A 36 -10.50 31.89 -7.80
C TYR A 36 -10.15 31.80 -6.33
N LYS A 37 -11.04 32.21 -5.43
CA LYS A 37 -10.89 31.97 -4.00
C LYS A 37 -11.56 30.64 -3.64
N GLY A 38 -10.74 29.67 -3.28
CA GLY A 38 -11.18 28.33 -2.95
C GLY A 38 -11.91 28.21 -1.62
N THR A 39 -12.74 27.16 -1.52
CA THR A 39 -13.44 26.77 -0.28
C THR A 39 -12.49 26.36 0.85
N SER A 40 -11.28 25.89 0.50
CA SER A 40 -10.17 25.61 1.43
C SER A 40 -9.56 26.86 2.06
N GLY A 41 -9.86 28.04 1.52
CA GLY A 41 -9.17 29.28 1.85
C GLY A 41 -7.92 29.55 1.00
N VAL A 42 -7.51 28.65 0.11
CA VAL A 42 -6.41 28.86 -0.84
C VAL A 42 -6.90 29.71 -2.03
N THR A 43 -6.13 30.72 -2.43
CA THR A 43 -6.40 31.50 -3.64
C THR A 43 -5.67 30.88 -4.84
N PHE A 44 -6.38 30.53 -5.89
CA PHE A 44 -5.80 30.06 -7.14
C PHE A 44 -5.74 31.20 -8.15
N GLU A 45 -4.59 31.39 -8.77
CA GLU A 45 -4.35 32.41 -9.80
C GLU A 45 -3.76 31.76 -11.04
N SER A 46 -4.19 32.22 -12.21
CA SER A 46 -3.59 31.84 -13.48
C SER A 46 -3.12 33.06 -14.24
N TYR A 47 -1.92 32.92 -14.77
CA TYR A 47 -1.29 33.79 -15.75
C TYR A 47 -1.24 33.12 -17.15
N SER A 48 -1.84 31.94 -17.30
CA SER A 48 -2.00 31.22 -18.56
C SER A 48 -3.44 31.34 -19.08
N VAL A 49 -3.57 31.60 -20.39
CA VAL A 49 -4.86 31.70 -21.08
C VAL A 49 -5.65 30.39 -21.10
N TYR A 50 -5.01 29.26 -20.85
CA TYR A 50 -5.66 27.94 -20.85
C TYR A 50 -6.30 27.57 -19.51
N TRP A 51 -6.09 28.37 -18.46
CA TRP A 51 -6.52 28.11 -17.10
C TRP A 51 -7.50 29.18 -16.62
N ASN A 52 -8.78 28.99 -16.95
CA ASN A 52 -9.87 29.88 -16.53
C ASN A 52 -10.36 29.57 -15.10
N THR A 53 -11.25 30.40 -14.56
CA THR A 53 -11.79 30.26 -13.19
C THR A 53 -12.42 28.89 -12.92
N ALA A 54 -13.06 28.26 -13.92
CA ALA A 54 -13.65 26.93 -13.75
C ALA A 54 -12.57 25.85 -13.58
N LYS A 55 -11.49 25.90 -14.37
CA LYS A 55 -10.33 25.00 -14.19
C LYS A 55 -9.61 25.27 -12.88
N LEU A 56 -9.51 26.52 -12.43
CA LEU A 56 -8.94 26.83 -11.12
C LEU A 56 -9.77 26.23 -9.97
N ALA A 57 -11.10 26.24 -10.09
CA ALA A 57 -11.97 25.54 -9.13
C ALA A 57 -11.77 24.02 -9.16
N GLN A 58 -11.60 23.43 -10.34
CA GLN A 58 -11.28 22.01 -10.48
C GLN A 58 -9.89 21.67 -9.91
N LEU A 59 -8.91 22.56 -10.06
CA LEU A 59 -7.58 22.40 -9.49
C LEU A 59 -7.60 22.45 -7.96
N GLU A 60 -8.46 23.28 -7.35
CA GLU A 60 -8.72 23.19 -5.91
C GLU A 60 -9.29 21.81 -5.55
N GLN A 61 -10.28 21.32 -6.28
CA GLN A 61 -10.84 19.99 -5.99
C GLN A 61 -9.77 18.90 -6.09
N GLU A 62 -8.82 19.04 -7.01
CA GLU A 62 -7.68 18.15 -7.12
C GLU A 62 -6.72 18.27 -5.92
N LEU A 63 -6.42 19.49 -5.47
CA LEU A 63 -5.66 19.71 -4.23
C LEU A 63 -6.31 18.98 -3.04
N LEU A 64 -7.63 19.13 -2.89
CA LEU A 64 -8.42 18.56 -1.79
C LEU A 64 -8.61 17.04 -1.87
N LYS A 65 -8.29 16.40 -3.01
CA LYS A 65 -8.20 14.93 -3.10
C LYS A 65 -6.90 14.39 -2.52
N ASN A 66 -5.85 15.22 -2.39
CA ASN A 66 -4.68 14.85 -1.60
C ASN A 66 -5.05 14.84 -0.12
N LYS A 67 -4.34 14.05 0.68
CA LYS A 67 -4.58 13.97 2.12
C LYS A 67 -3.81 15.10 2.82
N HIS A 68 -4.54 15.93 3.55
CA HIS A 68 -4.03 17.11 4.21
C HIS A 68 -4.48 17.19 5.68
N GLY A 69 -3.83 18.03 6.47
CA GLY A 69 -4.12 18.33 7.85
C GLY A 69 -4.23 19.84 8.11
N ALA A 70 -3.79 20.25 9.30
CA ALA A 70 -3.87 21.66 9.73
C ALA A 70 -2.99 22.59 8.89
N GLU A 71 -1.96 22.05 8.22
CA GLU A 71 -1.04 22.82 7.38
C GLU A 71 -1.74 23.51 6.22
N LEU A 72 -2.80 22.93 5.65
CA LEU A 72 -3.54 23.51 4.51
C LEU A 72 -3.96 24.96 4.77
N SER A 73 -4.30 25.30 6.02
CA SER A 73 -4.68 26.66 6.43
C SER A 73 -3.56 27.70 6.28
N LEU A 74 -2.30 27.27 6.14
CA LEU A 74 -1.13 28.13 5.96
C LEU A 74 -0.79 28.33 4.48
N LEU A 75 -1.40 27.57 3.56
CA LEU A 75 -1.27 27.79 2.13
C LEU A 75 -2.20 28.93 1.70
N GLY A 76 -1.60 30.06 1.32
CA GLY A 76 -2.33 31.24 0.87
C GLY A 76 -2.72 31.19 -0.60
N SER A 77 -1.82 30.71 -1.48
CA SER A 77 -2.10 30.68 -2.92
C SER A 77 -1.36 29.63 -3.73
N VAL A 78 -1.97 29.23 -4.84
CA VAL A 78 -1.34 28.44 -5.93
C VAL A 78 -1.42 29.27 -7.21
N LYS A 79 -0.30 29.50 -7.88
CA LYS A 79 -0.23 30.34 -9.08
C LYS A 79 0.30 29.56 -10.27
N ILE A 80 -0.40 29.63 -11.40
CA ILE A 80 -0.05 28.94 -12.63
C ILE A 80 0.55 29.92 -13.62
N PHE A 81 1.77 29.66 -14.07
CA PHE A 81 2.46 30.46 -15.08
C PHE A 81 2.45 29.75 -16.44
N PRO A 82 2.44 30.51 -17.56
CA PRO A 82 2.34 29.93 -18.90
C PRO A 82 3.58 29.11 -19.29
N ASP A 83 4.77 29.48 -18.83
CA ASP A 83 6.06 28.92 -19.20
C ASP A 83 6.88 28.50 -17.97
N TYR A 84 8.20 28.33 -18.14
CA TYR A 84 9.14 27.83 -17.13
C TYR A 84 10.15 28.91 -16.70
N PRO A 85 9.74 29.91 -15.91
CA PRO A 85 10.58 31.03 -15.55
C PRO A 85 11.81 30.64 -14.71
N ALA A 86 11.72 29.54 -13.96
CA ALA A 86 12.82 28.95 -13.18
C ALA A 86 13.70 27.97 -14.00
N GLY A 87 13.41 27.78 -15.29
CA GLY A 87 14.14 26.89 -16.19
C GLY A 87 13.31 25.70 -16.66
N GLN A 88 13.57 25.21 -17.88
CA GLN A 88 12.78 24.20 -18.61
C GLN A 88 12.59 22.85 -17.89
N ASN A 89 13.37 22.57 -16.82
CA ASN A 89 13.26 21.32 -16.04
C ASN A 89 12.61 21.53 -14.67
N VAL A 90 12.09 22.73 -14.37
CA VAL A 90 11.43 23.07 -13.11
C VAL A 90 9.95 23.20 -13.39
N LEU A 91 9.15 22.24 -12.94
CA LEU A 91 7.70 22.19 -13.20
C LEU A 91 6.87 22.94 -12.14
N GLY A 92 7.44 23.13 -10.96
CA GLY A 92 6.80 23.84 -9.87
C GLY A 92 7.83 24.38 -8.87
N GLN A 93 7.35 25.17 -7.93
CA GLN A 93 8.18 25.64 -6.82
C GLN A 93 7.32 26.02 -5.61
N TYR A 94 7.68 25.48 -4.46
CA TYR A 94 7.12 25.86 -3.16
C TYR A 94 7.95 26.94 -2.46
N PHE A 95 7.28 27.94 -1.89
CA PHE A 95 7.91 29.07 -1.21
C PHE A 95 7.65 29.05 0.30
N ALA A 96 8.59 28.47 1.04
CA ALA A 96 8.58 28.42 2.49
C ALA A 96 9.00 29.76 3.12
N GLN A 97 8.40 30.09 4.26
CA GLN A 97 8.91 31.09 5.19
C GLN A 97 8.45 30.68 6.59
N TYR A 98 9.32 30.84 7.57
CA TYR A 98 9.08 30.31 8.91
C TYR A 98 9.64 31.25 9.97
N GLN A 99 8.99 31.22 11.12
CA GLN A 99 9.40 31.93 12.33
C GLN A 99 10.52 31.16 13.03
N LEU A 100 11.53 31.87 13.54
CA LEU A 100 12.62 31.30 14.34
C LEU A 100 12.39 31.37 15.85
N SER A 101 11.67 32.39 16.33
CA SER A 101 11.46 32.67 17.76
C SER A 101 10.04 33.19 18.02
N PRO A 102 9.38 32.83 19.15
CA PRO A 102 9.89 32.00 20.26
C PRO A 102 9.86 30.49 19.99
N LYS A 103 9.19 30.07 18.92
CA LYS A 103 9.05 28.67 18.51
C LYS A 103 9.10 28.58 16.98
N LEU A 104 9.70 27.50 16.45
CA LEU A 104 9.69 27.24 15.02
C LEU A 104 8.27 26.96 14.54
N ALA A 105 7.86 27.71 13.50
CA ALA A 105 6.56 27.56 12.89
C ALA A 105 6.59 28.04 11.44
N LEU A 106 5.99 27.27 10.55
CA LEU A 106 5.68 27.71 9.19
C LEU A 106 4.73 28.91 9.26
N LEU A 107 5.07 30.00 8.54
CA LEU A 107 4.25 31.20 8.53
C LEU A 107 3.02 31.02 7.61
N PRO A 108 1.90 31.70 7.90
CA PRO A 108 0.76 31.72 6.98
C PRO A 108 1.12 32.35 5.63
N ASN A 109 0.20 32.22 4.67
CA ASN A 109 0.32 32.75 3.32
C ASN A 109 1.54 32.21 2.55
N ARG A 110 1.86 30.93 2.74
CA ARG A 110 2.79 30.23 1.85
C ARG A 110 2.17 30.06 0.48
N TYR A 111 2.98 29.83 -0.53
CA TYR A 111 2.46 29.72 -1.87
C TYR A 111 3.26 28.75 -2.73
N ILE A 112 2.59 28.26 -3.77
CA ILE A 112 3.11 27.32 -4.76
C ILE A 112 3.03 27.99 -6.13
N TYR A 113 4.09 27.88 -6.91
CA TYR A 113 4.08 28.14 -8.34
C TYR A 113 4.02 26.83 -9.11
N LEU A 114 3.20 26.81 -10.14
CA LEU A 114 3.08 25.75 -11.13
C LEU A 114 3.45 26.34 -12.49
N TYR A 115 4.33 25.68 -13.21
CA TYR A 115 4.91 26.17 -14.45
C TYR A 115 4.40 25.39 -15.66
N GLY A 116 4.59 25.95 -16.86
CA GLY A 116 4.20 25.30 -18.11
C GLY A 116 2.69 25.22 -18.33
N GLY A 117 1.89 26.13 -17.78
CA GLY A 117 0.42 26.13 -17.90
C GLY A 117 -0.12 26.23 -19.33
N ASN A 118 0.72 26.59 -20.32
CA ASN A 118 0.37 26.51 -21.74
C ASN A 118 0.59 25.11 -22.35
N GLU A 119 1.42 24.28 -21.72
CA GLU A 119 1.70 22.90 -22.12
C GLU A 119 0.81 21.93 -21.34
N TRP A 120 0.76 22.09 -20.02
CA TRP A 120 -0.07 21.32 -19.10
C TRP A 120 -1.37 22.07 -18.89
N THR A 121 -2.37 21.74 -19.71
CA THR A 121 -3.61 22.52 -19.80
C THR A 121 -4.78 21.86 -19.08
N THR A 122 -4.60 20.65 -18.57
CA THR A 122 -5.62 19.91 -17.80
C THR A 122 -5.24 19.79 -16.32
N VAL A 123 -6.25 19.56 -15.48
CA VAL A 123 -6.03 19.35 -14.03
C VAL A 123 -5.27 18.06 -13.77
N GLU A 124 -5.57 17.03 -14.54
CA GLU A 124 -4.93 15.72 -14.45
C GLU A 124 -3.42 15.80 -14.76
N GLU A 125 -3.04 16.55 -15.79
CA GLU A 125 -1.63 16.80 -16.15
C GLU A 125 -0.86 17.54 -15.05
N MET A 126 -1.53 18.44 -14.33
CA MET A 126 -0.93 19.26 -13.28
C MET A 126 -0.95 18.58 -11.90
N ALA A 127 -1.69 17.49 -11.74
CA ALA A 127 -1.99 16.89 -10.44
C ALA A 127 -0.74 16.41 -9.69
N THR A 128 0.21 15.76 -10.37
CA THR A 128 1.44 15.26 -9.74
C THR A 128 2.32 16.41 -9.27
N THR A 129 2.54 17.43 -10.10
CA THR A 129 3.33 18.62 -9.72
C THR A 129 2.67 19.37 -8.56
N LEU A 130 1.35 19.57 -8.61
CA LEU A 130 0.62 20.19 -7.49
C LEU A 130 0.79 19.39 -6.19
N ALA A 131 0.65 18.07 -6.24
CA ALA A 131 0.83 17.21 -5.08
C ALA A 131 2.27 17.23 -4.56
N HIS A 132 3.27 17.29 -5.45
CA HIS A 132 4.69 17.38 -5.10
C HIS A 132 5.01 18.68 -4.36
N GLU A 133 4.61 19.82 -4.93
CA GLU A 133 4.84 21.13 -4.32
C GLU A 133 4.08 21.29 -3.01
N TYR A 134 2.86 20.73 -2.93
CA TYR A 134 2.13 20.63 -1.67
C TYR A 134 2.83 19.68 -0.68
N GLY A 135 3.51 18.64 -1.15
CA GLY A 135 4.33 17.75 -0.35
C GLY A 135 5.46 18.49 0.36
N HIS A 136 6.11 19.46 -0.28
CA HIS A 136 7.02 20.37 0.42
C HIS A 136 6.27 21.17 1.50
N HIS A 137 5.14 21.79 1.18
CA HIS A 137 4.33 22.54 2.16
C HIS A 137 3.99 21.70 3.40
N PHE A 138 3.54 20.47 3.16
CA PHE A 138 3.20 19.50 4.19
C PHE A 138 4.39 19.16 5.07
N THR A 139 5.49 18.74 4.46
CA THR A 139 6.65 18.25 5.19
C THR A 139 7.40 19.35 5.95
N PHE A 140 7.46 20.57 5.39
CA PHE A 140 7.93 21.76 6.11
C PHE A 140 7.12 22.00 7.39
N TYR A 141 5.78 21.92 7.33
CA TYR A 141 4.95 22.09 8.52
C TYR A 141 5.29 21.06 9.60
N TYR A 142 5.41 19.78 9.26
CA TYR A 142 5.69 18.76 10.27
C TYR A 142 7.09 18.92 10.86
N LEU A 143 8.13 19.12 10.05
CA LEU A 143 9.49 19.25 10.56
C LEU A 143 9.70 20.53 11.39
N LEU A 144 9.11 21.66 10.97
CA LEU A 144 9.19 22.91 11.72
C LEU A 144 8.26 22.89 12.93
N ASN A 145 6.95 22.70 12.74
CA ASN A 145 5.96 22.90 13.80
C ASN A 145 5.90 21.72 14.78
N LYS A 146 6.17 20.48 14.35
CA LYS A 146 6.06 19.27 15.19
C LYS A 146 7.41 18.81 15.70
N GLU A 147 8.39 18.65 14.82
CA GLU A 147 9.74 18.19 15.23
C GLU A 147 10.65 19.31 15.74
N GLN A 148 10.32 20.58 15.50
CA GLN A 148 11.15 21.72 15.89
C GLN A 148 12.57 21.66 15.31
N ARG A 149 12.67 21.33 14.01
CA ARG A 149 13.94 21.25 13.28
C ARG A 149 14.03 22.25 12.16
N LEU A 150 15.13 22.99 12.11
CA LEU A 150 15.48 23.84 10.97
C LEU A 150 15.94 23.00 9.77
N PRO A 151 15.83 23.50 8.53
CA PRO A 151 16.22 22.74 7.33
C PRO A 151 17.62 22.12 7.37
N ASN A 152 18.60 22.83 7.92
CA ASN A 152 19.97 22.33 8.10
C ASN A 152 20.11 21.23 9.17
N GLU A 153 19.08 20.97 9.96
CA GLU A 153 19.02 19.93 10.99
C GLU A 153 18.17 18.73 10.57
N TRP A 154 17.54 18.77 9.39
CA TRP A 154 16.55 17.76 9.00
C TRP A 154 17.09 16.34 8.91
N LEU A 155 18.38 16.15 8.61
CA LEU A 155 19.00 14.81 8.68
C LEU A 155 19.01 14.19 10.09
N GLN A 156 18.74 14.97 11.13
CA GLN A 156 18.62 14.53 12.53
C GLN A 156 17.15 14.35 12.96
N SER A 157 16.20 14.50 12.02
CA SER A 157 14.76 14.33 12.28
C SER A 157 14.39 12.86 12.53
N GLN A 158 13.27 12.65 13.21
CA GLN A 158 12.65 11.34 13.35
C GLN A 158 12.24 10.78 11.98
N TYR A 159 11.82 11.65 11.05
CA TYR A 159 11.60 11.25 9.66
C TYR A 159 12.87 10.67 9.02
N ALA A 160 14.01 11.37 9.10
CA ALA A 160 15.26 10.91 8.47
C ALA A 160 15.70 9.55 9.04
N ALA A 161 15.52 9.34 10.34
CA ALA A 161 15.76 8.05 10.99
C ALA A 161 14.78 6.97 10.50
N ALA A 162 13.48 7.27 10.45
CA ALA A 162 12.45 6.35 9.95
C ALA A 162 12.65 5.98 8.47
N ARG A 163 13.19 6.90 7.69
CA ARG A 163 13.52 6.72 6.27
C ARG A 163 14.89 6.08 6.04
N GLU A 164 15.62 5.80 7.12
CA GLU A 164 16.97 5.22 7.15
C GLU A 164 18.00 6.01 6.31
N LEU A 165 17.85 7.34 6.20
CA LEU A 165 18.68 8.18 5.33
C LEU A 165 20.16 8.18 5.74
N PHE A 166 20.46 7.88 7.01
CA PHE A 166 21.82 7.73 7.51
C PHE A 166 22.63 6.62 6.80
N ARG A 167 21.97 5.69 6.11
CA ARG A 167 22.64 4.66 5.30
C ARG A 167 23.17 5.17 3.96
N TYR A 168 22.80 6.38 3.56
CA TYR A 168 23.03 6.91 2.23
C TYR A 168 23.84 8.21 2.30
N PRO A 169 25.18 8.14 2.19
CA PRO A 169 26.06 9.31 2.36
C PRO A 169 25.81 10.45 1.36
N SER A 170 25.19 10.17 0.22
CA SER A 170 24.83 11.17 -0.78
C SER A 170 23.64 12.05 -0.38
N VAL A 171 22.84 11.61 0.61
CA VAL A 171 21.67 12.37 1.07
C VAL A 171 22.11 13.65 1.75
N HIS A 172 21.49 14.75 1.36
CA HIS A 172 21.80 16.08 1.88
C HIS A 172 20.52 16.92 1.99
N ALA A 173 20.51 17.91 2.88
CA ALA A 173 19.35 18.78 3.11
C ALA A 173 19.55 20.21 2.58
N ASP A 174 20.79 20.60 2.30
CA ASP A 174 21.21 21.95 1.95
C ASP A 174 21.19 22.27 0.44
N GLY A 175 20.83 21.28 -0.39
CA GLY A 175 20.85 21.38 -1.86
C GLY A 175 22.24 21.33 -2.50
N SER A 176 23.28 20.90 -1.76
CA SER A 176 24.67 20.84 -2.26
C SER A 176 24.95 19.71 -3.24
N GLY A 177 24.08 18.71 -3.36
CA GLY A 177 24.30 17.50 -4.15
C GLY A 177 23.29 17.30 -5.28
N ALA A 178 23.23 16.07 -5.78
CA ALA A 178 22.32 15.70 -6.86
C ALA A 178 20.86 15.66 -6.35
N TYR A 179 19.95 16.20 -7.16
CA TYR A 179 18.56 16.51 -6.77
C TYR A 179 17.80 15.31 -6.18
N GLU A 180 17.99 14.11 -6.74
CA GLU A 180 17.35 12.88 -6.27
C GLU A 180 17.81 12.44 -4.86
N TRP A 181 18.92 12.99 -4.36
CA TRP A 181 19.41 12.79 -3.01
C TRP A 181 19.06 13.95 -2.06
N HIS A 182 18.37 14.97 -2.54
CA HIS A 182 17.96 16.11 -1.73
C HIS A 182 16.79 15.72 -0.84
N MET A 183 16.98 15.82 0.48
CA MET A 183 16.01 15.38 1.47
C MET A 183 14.60 16.01 1.33
N PRO A 184 14.45 17.33 1.08
CA PRO A 184 13.16 17.94 0.80
C PRO A 184 12.41 17.32 -0.41
N GLU A 185 13.14 16.86 -1.43
CA GLU A 185 12.56 16.18 -2.58
C GLU A 185 12.13 14.76 -2.25
N ILE A 186 12.97 14.00 -1.54
CA ILE A 186 12.59 12.67 -1.03
C ILE A 186 11.30 12.75 -0.21
N LEU A 187 11.16 13.79 0.62
CA LEU A 187 9.97 14.08 1.42
C LEU A 187 8.72 14.37 0.57
N ALA A 188 8.85 15.18 -0.47
CA ALA A 188 7.75 15.50 -1.37
C ALA A 188 7.31 14.27 -2.20
N GLU A 189 8.26 13.47 -2.68
CA GLU A 189 8.01 12.22 -3.39
C GLU A 189 7.32 11.17 -2.50
N ASP A 190 7.76 11.06 -1.24
CA ASP A 190 7.08 10.23 -0.24
C ASP A 190 5.65 10.74 0.02
N TYR A 191 5.44 12.07 0.01
CA TYR A 191 4.11 12.66 0.16
C TYR A 191 3.19 12.30 -0.99
N VAL A 192 3.63 12.46 -2.24
CA VAL A 192 2.83 12.09 -3.42
C VAL A 192 2.43 10.63 -3.33
N GLN A 193 3.36 9.73 -2.99
CA GLN A 193 3.07 8.30 -2.89
C GLN A 193 2.06 7.98 -1.78
N LEU A 194 2.23 8.50 -0.56
CA LEU A 194 1.40 8.14 0.60
C LEU A 194 0.06 8.89 0.67
N PHE A 195 0.04 10.14 0.20
CA PHE A 195 -1.03 11.10 0.44
C PHE A 195 -1.61 11.69 -0.85
N GLY A 196 -0.93 11.52 -1.99
CA GLY A 196 -1.38 12.02 -3.28
C GLY A 196 -2.75 11.51 -3.70
N SER A 197 -3.44 12.33 -4.48
CA SER A 197 -4.70 12.00 -5.13
C SER A 197 -4.54 10.86 -6.16
N PRO A 198 -5.63 10.22 -6.60
CA PRO A 198 -5.56 9.23 -7.68
C PRO A 198 -4.88 9.74 -8.95
N SER A 199 -5.09 11.01 -9.32
CA SER A 199 -4.46 11.61 -10.50
C SER A 199 -2.96 11.83 -10.30
N ALA A 200 -2.55 12.30 -9.11
CA ALA A 200 -1.14 12.55 -8.79
C ALA A 200 -0.30 11.27 -8.79
N LEU A 201 -0.88 10.14 -8.39
CA LEU A 201 -0.22 8.82 -8.38
C LEU A 201 -0.01 8.23 -9.78
N LYS A 202 -0.80 8.66 -10.77
CA LYS A 202 -0.80 8.06 -12.09
C LYS A 202 0.47 8.46 -12.84
N GLY A 203 1.37 7.51 -13.04
CA GLY A 203 2.66 7.75 -13.68
C GLY A 203 3.73 8.28 -12.74
N HIS A 204 3.48 8.36 -11.44
CA HIS A 204 4.47 8.80 -10.46
C HIS A 204 5.11 7.61 -9.72
N MET A 205 6.42 7.63 -9.62
CA MET A 205 7.26 6.79 -8.77
C MET A 205 8.33 7.69 -8.17
N GLN A 206 8.78 7.33 -6.97
CA GLN A 206 9.95 7.97 -6.38
C GLN A 206 11.10 8.06 -7.38
N MET A 207 11.57 9.28 -7.63
CA MET A 207 12.67 9.57 -8.57
C MET A 207 13.94 8.77 -8.28
N ASN A 208 14.33 8.71 -7.00
CA ASN A 208 15.54 8.01 -6.58
C ASN A 208 15.31 6.49 -6.57
N VAL A 209 15.91 5.82 -7.56
CA VAL A 209 15.80 4.37 -7.75
C VAL A 209 16.58 3.54 -6.74
N HIS A 210 17.50 4.16 -5.99
CA HIS A 210 18.36 3.50 -5.00
C HIS A 210 17.79 3.50 -3.58
N LEU A 211 16.80 4.36 -3.32
CA LEU A 211 16.10 4.40 -2.06
C LEU A 211 14.90 3.42 -2.10
N PRO A 212 14.67 2.63 -1.02
CA PRO A 212 13.41 1.91 -0.88
C PRO A 212 12.26 2.91 -0.82
N THR A 213 11.08 2.55 -1.28
CA THR A 213 9.88 3.40 -1.21
C THR A 213 9.30 3.49 0.21
N PRO A 214 8.39 4.42 0.48
CA PRO A 214 7.63 4.44 1.74
C PRO A 214 6.74 3.18 1.92
N PHE A 215 6.52 2.39 0.86
CA PHE A 215 5.83 1.11 0.95
C PHE A 215 6.77 -0.03 1.37
N GLU A 216 8.05 0.06 1.01
CA GLU A 216 9.09 -0.93 1.37
C GLU A 216 9.68 -0.71 2.76
N LEU A 217 9.49 0.47 3.35
CA LEU A 217 9.91 0.82 4.70
C LEU A 217 8.71 1.04 5.64
N PRO A 218 8.27 0.03 6.42
CA PRO A 218 7.18 0.17 7.37
C PRO A 218 7.41 1.28 8.43
N THR A 219 8.66 1.58 8.72
CA THR A 219 9.08 2.66 9.64
C THR A 219 8.61 4.04 9.18
N VAL A 220 8.55 4.30 7.87
CA VAL A 220 8.06 5.59 7.31
C VAL A 220 6.55 5.75 7.54
N GLN A 221 5.77 4.70 7.25
CA GLN A 221 4.33 4.70 7.55
C GLN A 221 4.07 4.79 9.06
N THR A 222 4.92 4.16 9.88
CA THR A 222 4.83 4.24 11.34
C THR A 222 5.11 5.67 11.84
N TYR A 223 6.13 6.32 11.30
CA TYR A 223 6.43 7.72 11.59
C TYR A 223 5.21 8.60 11.27
N TRP A 224 4.65 8.48 10.07
CA TRP A 224 3.49 9.29 9.69
C TRP A 224 2.23 8.95 10.51
N LYS A 225 2.02 7.68 10.86
CA LYS A 225 0.95 7.30 11.80
C LYS A 225 1.10 8.04 13.14
N ASN A 226 2.31 8.13 13.67
CA ASN A 226 2.55 8.81 14.95
C ASN A 226 2.30 10.32 14.85
N GLN A 227 2.59 10.93 13.69
CA GLN A 227 2.33 12.34 13.45
C GLN A 227 0.85 12.67 13.21
N LEU A 228 0.11 11.75 12.57
CA LEU A 228 -1.25 11.99 12.07
C LEU A 228 -2.36 11.34 12.91
N GLY A 229 -2.06 10.25 13.61
CA GLY A 229 -3.04 9.46 14.36
C GLY A 229 -4.03 8.70 13.46
N ALA A 230 -5.16 8.28 14.03
CA ALA A 230 -6.23 7.63 13.27
C ALA A 230 -6.80 8.59 12.19
N PRO A 231 -7.11 8.11 10.97
CA PRO A 231 -7.21 6.71 10.55
C PRO A 231 -5.94 6.17 9.84
N TYR A 232 -4.76 6.74 10.07
CA TYR A 232 -3.53 6.32 9.40
C TYR A 232 -2.90 5.11 10.09
N GLU A 233 -2.95 3.96 9.41
CA GLU A 233 -2.36 2.70 9.87
C GLU A 233 -1.40 2.16 8.82
N PRO A 234 -0.22 1.61 9.21
CA PRO A 234 0.68 0.94 8.30
C PRO A 234 -0.04 -0.16 7.52
N THR A 235 0.19 -0.20 6.22
CA THR A 235 -0.39 -1.17 5.30
C THR A 235 0.67 -2.13 4.80
N SER A 236 0.30 -3.40 4.59
CA SER A 236 1.15 -4.35 3.89
C SER A 236 1.31 -3.93 2.42
N THR A 237 2.45 -4.22 1.81
CA THR A 237 2.67 -3.95 0.38
C THR A 237 1.67 -4.69 -0.52
N LEU A 238 1.44 -4.16 -1.72
CA LEU A 238 0.76 -4.89 -2.79
C LEU A 238 1.72 -5.92 -3.40
N PRO A 239 1.26 -7.14 -3.74
CA PRO A 239 2.06 -8.06 -4.52
C PRO A 239 2.19 -7.55 -5.96
N LEU A 240 3.41 -7.62 -6.49
CA LEU A 240 3.73 -7.36 -7.89
C LEU A 240 4.80 -8.37 -8.32
N LEU A 241 4.46 -9.27 -9.23
CA LEU A 241 5.33 -10.36 -9.67
C LEU A 241 5.39 -10.41 -11.20
N LEU A 242 6.57 -10.73 -11.75
CA LEU A 242 6.69 -11.16 -13.14
C LEU A 242 6.40 -12.67 -13.19
N THR A 243 5.34 -13.08 -13.88
CA THR A 243 4.93 -14.50 -13.91
C THR A 243 5.21 -15.19 -15.23
N ASN A 244 5.35 -14.42 -16.30
CA ASN A 244 5.78 -14.90 -17.59
C ASN A 244 6.27 -13.74 -18.46
N TYR A 245 6.98 -14.04 -19.54
CA TYR A 245 7.27 -13.08 -20.59
C TYR A 245 7.36 -13.76 -21.95
N THR A 246 7.20 -12.99 -23.02
CA THR A 246 7.60 -13.41 -24.37
C THR A 246 8.46 -12.32 -25.00
N VAL A 247 9.29 -12.69 -25.98
CA VAL A 247 10.14 -11.75 -26.70
C VAL A 247 9.92 -11.92 -28.18
N LYS A 248 9.65 -10.81 -28.88
CA LYS A 248 9.57 -10.76 -30.35
C LYS A 248 10.31 -9.53 -30.84
N ASN A 249 11.23 -9.70 -31.78
CA ASN A 249 12.02 -8.61 -32.35
C ASN A 249 12.71 -7.72 -31.29
N ASN A 250 13.29 -8.34 -30.26
CA ASN A 250 13.92 -7.68 -29.09
C ASN A 250 12.97 -6.77 -28.28
N VAL A 251 11.66 -6.95 -28.43
CA VAL A 251 10.64 -6.28 -27.61
C VAL A 251 9.99 -7.32 -26.71
N TYR A 252 9.92 -7.00 -25.42
CA TYR A 252 9.37 -7.86 -24.40
C TYR A 252 7.87 -7.61 -24.23
N ALA A 253 7.12 -8.69 -24.03
CA ALA A 253 5.79 -8.66 -23.47
C ALA A 253 5.84 -9.28 -22.08
N LEU A 254 5.60 -8.48 -21.04
CA LEU A 254 5.73 -8.91 -19.64
C LEU A 254 4.35 -9.23 -19.07
N LYS A 255 4.19 -10.41 -18.46
CA LYS A 255 2.98 -10.79 -17.74
C LYS A 255 3.17 -10.49 -16.25
N LEU A 256 2.48 -9.48 -15.77
CA LEU A 256 2.58 -9.01 -14.38
C LEU A 256 1.36 -9.44 -13.58
N TYR A 257 1.61 -10.10 -12.45
CA TYR A 257 0.60 -10.45 -11.46
C TYR A 257 0.50 -9.37 -10.40
N THR A 258 -0.73 -9.06 -9.99
CA THR A 258 -0.99 -8.20 -8.83
C THR A 258 -2.34 -8.50 -8.21
N TYR A 259 -2.49 -8.15 -6.93
CA TYR A 259 -3.75 -8.18 -6.20
C TYR A 259 -3.95 -6.84 -5.49
N ALA A 260 -5.09 -6.22 -5.78
CA ALA A 260 -5.48 -4.94 -5.24
C ALA A 260 -6.93 -5.00 -4.73
N ASP A 261 -7.23 -4.28 -3.65
CA ASP A 261 -8.59 -4.19 -3.09
C ASP A 261 -9.41 -3.01 -3.67
N ALA A 262 -8.77 -2.18 -4.50
CA ALA A 262 -9.35 -1.14 -5.33
C ALA A 262 -8.64 -1.09 -6.70
N THR A 263 -9.04 -0.16 -7.58
CA THR A 263 -8.29 0.10 -8.81
C THR A 263 -6.88 0.56 -8.46
N ALA A 264 -5.87 -0.06 -9.07
CA ALA A 264 -4.47 0.31 -8.88
C ALA A 264 -3.81 0.71 -10.20
N TYR A 265 -2.81 1.57 -10.12
CA TYR A 265 -2.03 2.08 -11.25
C TYR A 265 -0.68 1.38 -11.31
N VAL A 266 -0.28 0.99 -12.51
CA VAL A 266 1.01 0.38 -12.79
C VAL A 266 1.88 1.42 -13.46
N ASN A 267 3.00 1.71 -12.81
CA ASN A 267 3.99 2.69 -13.23
C ASN A 267 5.32 1.97 -13.52
N ALA A 268 6.09 2.51 -14.45
CA ALA A 268 7.40 1.99 -14.81
C ALA A 268 8.46 3.08 -14.95
N GLN A 269 9.73 2.73 -14.71
CA GLN A 269 10.88 3.63 -14.82
C GLN A 269 12.10 2.84 -15.30
N ASP A 270 13.11 3.51 -15.86
CA ASP A 270 14.38 2.85 -16.13
C ASP A 270 15.15 2.53 -14.84
N GLY A 271 15.93 1.45 -14.87
CA GLY A 271 16.68 0.93 -13.71
C GLY A 271 17.74 1.87 -13.14
N GLU A 272 18.20 2.83 -13.95
CA GLU A 272 19.26 3.78 -13.62
C GLU A 272 18.70 5.16 -13.23
N GLY A 273 17.37 5.34 -13.24
CA GLY A 273 16.72 6.61 -12.87
C GLY A 273 17.05 7.78 -13.80
N ARG A 274 17.40 7.51 -15.06
CA ARG A 274 17.74 8.55 -16.06
C ARG A 274 16.49 9.27 -16.58
N TYR A 275 15.33 8.64 -16.48
CA TYR A 275 14.06 9.16 -16.96
C TYR A 275 13.01 9.14 -15.86
N ALA A 276 12.07 10.08 -15.96
CA ALA A 276 10.88 10.10 -15.10
C ALA A 276 10.05 8.83 -15.29
N SER A 277 9.32 8.46 -14.24
CA SER A 277 8.40 7.34 -14.32
C SER A 277 7.23 7.61 -15.26
N ILE A 278 6.66 6.54 -15.80
CA ILE A 278 5.62 6.59 -16.81
C ILE A 278 4.50 5.65 -16.42
N TYR A 279 3.26 6.10 -16.62
CA TYR A 279 2.08 5.28 -16.46
C TYR A 279 1.99 4.23 -17.58
N ILE A 280 1.85 2.95 -17.22
CA ILE A 280 1.75 1.86 -18.20
C ILE A 280 0.38 1.17 -18.23
N GLY A 281 -0.46 1.38 -17.22
CA GLY A 281 -1.81 0.84 -17.19
C GLY A 281 -2.44 0.84 -15.80
N SER A 282 -3.70 0.39 -15.73
CA SER A 282 -4.44 0.23 -14.48
C SER A 282 -5.03 -1.16 -14.40
N VAL A 283 -5.13 -1.68 -13.18
CA VAL A 283 -5.78 -2.96 -12.89
C VAL A 283 -7.01 -2.74 -12.00
N PRO A 284 -8.14 -3.43 -12.25
CA PRO A 284 -9.29 -3.36 -11.38
C PRO A 284 -9.04 -4.06 -10.04
N LYS A 285 -9.96 -3.88 -9.09
CA LYS A 285 -10.00 -4.66 -7.84
C LYS A 285 -9.99 -6.17 -8.13
N GLY A 286 -9.17 -6.91 -7.38
CA GLY A 286 -9.08 -8.37 -7.41
C GLY A 286 -7.71 -8.85 -7.86
N VAL A 287 -7.63 -10.15 -8.15
CA VAL A 287 -6.44 -10.79 -8.72
C VAL A 287 -6.38 -10.49 -10.21
N ASN A 288 -5.26 -9.96 -10.66
CA ASN A 288 -5.02 -9.62 -12.06
C ASN A 288 -3.68 -10.18 -12.54
N GLU A 289 -3.67 -10.70 -13.76
CA GLU A 289 -2.45 -11.16 -14.42
C GLU A 289 -2.41 -10.59 -15.85
N THR A 290 -1.87 -9.37 -15.96
CA THR A 290 -1.98 -8.53 -17.15
C THR A 290 -0.71 -8.62 -18.01
N VAL A 291 -0.87 -8.78 -19.33
CA VAL A 291 0.24 -8.74 -20.28
C VAL A 291 0.45 -7.31 -20.79
N TYR A 292 1.63 -6.74 -20.54
CA TYR A 292 2.10 -5.47 -21.08
C TYR A 292 3.01 -5.76 -22.27
N ASP A 293 2.44 -5.69 -23.47
CA ASP A 293 3.14 -5.99 -24.73
C ASP A 293 3.81 -4.72 -25.29
N GLY A 294 5.15 -4.66 -25.21
CA GLY A 294 5.92 -3.51 -25.66
C GLY A 294 5.72 -3.14 -27.13
N MET A 295 5.23 -4.05 -27.99
CA MET A 295 4.90 -3.72 -29.39
C MET A 295 3.55 -3.01 -29.55
N LYS A 296 2.67 -3.11 -28.54
CA LYS A 296 1.33 -2.49 -28.53
C LYS A 296 1.27 -1.23 -27.68
N LEU A 297 2.25 -1.01 -26.81
CA LEU A 297 2.36 0.18 -25.98
C LEU A 297 2.77 1.40 -26.84
N SER A 298 2.43 2.60 -26.36
CA SER A 298 2.79 3.85 -27.03
C SER A 298 4.31 4.02 -27.10
N SER A 299 4.79 4.89 -27.99
CA SER A 299 6.23 5.23 -28.08
C SER A 299 6.79 5.78 -26.77
N GLN A 300 5.96 6.45 -25.97
CA GLN A 300 6.33 6.97 -24.65
C GLN A 300 6.66 5.86 -23.64
N VAL A 301 6.11 4.66 -23.80
CA VAL A 301 6.29 3.54 -22.84
C VAL A 301 7.12 2.41 -23.44
N SER A 302 6.95 2.10 -24.72
CA SER A 302 7.48 0.88 -25.37
C SER A 302 9.01 0.76 -25.32
N TRP A 303 9.74 1.86 -25.16
CA TRP A 303 11.20 1.83 -25.02
C TRP A 303 11.66 1.14 -23.73
N LEU A 304 10.86 1.20 -22.64
CA LEU A 304 11.13 0.49 -21.38
C LEU A 304 11.06 -1.03 -21.53
N PHE A 305 10.45 -1.53 -22.61
CA PHE A 305 10.24 -2.94 -22.90
C PHE A 305 11.25 -3.49 -23.92
N ARG A 306 12.38 -2.80 -24.12
CA ARG A 306 13.41 -3.15 -25.10
C ARG A 306 14.77 -3.22 -24.44
N ALA A 307 15.35 -4.42 -24.42
CA ALA A 307 16.70 -4.65 -23.88
C ALA A 307 17.80 -3.86 -24.62
N THR A 308 17.52 -3.34 -25.81
CA THR A 308 18.45 -2.48 -26.57
C THR A 308 18.49 -1.04 -26.08
N PHE A 309 17.53 -0.61 -25.26
CA PHE A 309 17.43 0.76 -24.74
C PHE A 309 17.65 0.81 -23.22
N VAL A 310 17.14 -0.19 -22.51
CA VAL A 310 17.30 -0.33 -21.06
C VAL A 310 17.73 -1.74 -20.71
N ASP A 311 18.75 -1.86 -19.85
CA ASP A 311 19.16 -3.16 -19.31
C ASP A 311 18.18 -3.65 -18.24
N THR A 312 17.69 -2.71 -17.43
CA THR A 312 16.76 -2.96 -16.33
C THR A 312 15.59 -1.98 -16.40
N ALA A 313 14.38 -2.49 -16.19
CA ALA A 313 13.18 -1.70 -15.96
C ALA A 313 12.63 -1.94 -14.54
N LEU A 314 12.11 -0.88 -13.94
CA LEU A 314 11.50 -0.89 -12.62
C LEU A 314 9.99 -0.79 -12.78
N PHE A 315 9.24 -1.59 -12.03
CA PHE A 315 7.78 -1.53 -12.01
C PHE A 315 7.28 -1.39 -10.58
N ARG A 316 6.24 -0.57 -10.42
CA ARG A 316 5.52 -0.41 -9.15
C ARG A 316 4.02 -0.36 -9.41
N VAL A 317 3.26 -0.92 -8.48
CA VAL A 317 1.79 -0.77 -8.44
C VAL A 317 1.45 0.11 -7.25
N VAL A 318 0.62 1.14 -7.49
CA VAL A 318 0.12 2.01 -6.43
C VAL A 318 -1.40 2.06 -6.48
N GLN A 319 -2.03 1.89 -5.33
CA GLN A 319 -3.46 1.87 -5.14
C GLN A 319 -3.87 3.07 -4.27
N PRO A 320 -4.62 4.04 -4.82
CA PRO A 320 -5.18 5.12 -4.02
C PRO A 320 -6.16 4.58 -2.98
N THR A 321 -6.21 5.25 -1.83
CA THR A 321 -7.18 4.96 -0.76
C THR A 321 -7.95 6.22 -0.39
N THR A 322 -9.21 6.06 -0.01
CA THR A 322 -10.06 7.17 0.45
C THR A 322 -9.76 7.58 1.89
N LYS A 323 -9.13 6.70 2.68
CA LYS A 323 -8.74 6.92 4.08
C LYS A 323 -7.39 6.24 4.35
N GLY A 324 -6.61 6.81 5.26
CA GLY A 324 -5.30 6.28 5.65
C GLY A 324 -4.23 6.54 4.59
N PHE A 325 -3.17 5.73 4.54
CA PHE A 325 -2.17 5.85 3.48
C PHE A 325 -2.67 5.24 2.18
N ASN A 326 -2.18 5.75 1.04
CA ASN A 326 -2.21 4.97 -0.20
C ASN A 326 -1.39 3.68 0.02
N ARG A 327 -1.66 2.65 -0.77
CA ARG A 327 -0.96 1.37 -0.67
C ARG A 327 -0.14 1.15 -1.93
N GLY A 328 1.07 0.61 -1.82
CA GLY A 328 1.95 0.35 -2.97
C GLY A 328 2.68 -0.97 -2.87
N SER A 329 3.21 -1.44 -4.00
CA SER A 329 4.06 -2.62 -4.07
C SER A 329 5.50 -2.32 -3.70
N ALA A 330 6.27 -3.37 -3.42
CA ALA A 330 7.72 -3.28 -3.56
C ALA A 330 8.11 -3.01 -5.03
N THR A 331 9.33 -2.55 -5.25
CA THR A 331 9.86 -2.30 -6.59
C THR A 331 10.20 -3.61 -7.27
N LEU A 332 9.46 -3.97 -8.32
CA LEU A 332 9.82 -5.10 -9.18
C LEU A 332 10.93 -4.65 -10.14
N ARG A 333 12.14 -5.19 -9.95
CA ARG A 333 13.29 -4.97 -10.82
C ARG A 333 13.35 -6.08 -11.87
N VAL A 334 13.24 -5.72 -13.15
CA VAL A 334 13.34 -6.66 -14.28
C VAL A 334 14.60 -6.34 -15.08
N SER A 335 15.65 -7.13 -14.87
CA SER A 335 16.85 -7.09 -15.71
C SER A 335 16.67 -8.02 -16.90
N TYR A 336 16.62 -7.46 -18.12
CA TYR A 336 16.29 -8.23 -19.32
C TYR A 336 17.32 -9.33 -19.63
N GLY A 337 18.60 -9.09 -19.34
CA GLY A 337 19.66 -10.09 -19.52
C GLY A 337 19.59 -11.27 -18.55
N ALA A 338 18.80 -11.18 -17.47
CA ALA A 338 18.63 -12.21 -16.45
C ALA A 338 17.15 -12.44 -16.11
N ILE A 339 16.25 -12.19 -17.06
CA ILE A 339 14.81 -12.09 -16.81
C ILE A 339 14.19 -13.37 -16.21
N ASP A 340 14.73 -14.54 -16.55
CA ASP A 340 14.28 -15.82 -16.00
C ASP A 340 14.45 -15.90 -14.47
N THR A 341 15.45 -15.20 -13.92
CA THR A 341 15.68 -15.13 -12.45
C THR A 341 14.62 -14.31 -11.71
N HIS A 342 13.85 -13.51 -12.45
CA HIS A 342 12.79 -12.66 -11.89
C HIS A 342 11.40 -13.32 -11.98
N LEU A 343 11.29 -14.48 -12.61
CA LEU A 343 10.04 -15.22 -12.69
C LEU A 343 9.61 -15.72 -11.30
N SER A 344 8.35 -15.50 -10.95
CA SER A 344 7.76 -15.95 -9.70
C SER A 344 6.39 -16.56 -9.95
N THR A 345 6.06 -17.59 -9.18
CA THR A 345 4.71 -18.16 -9.20
C THR A 345 3.78 -17.32 -8.31
N PRO A 346 2.59 -16.95 -8.78
CA PRO A 346 1.57 -16.33 -7.94
C PRO A 346 1.31 -17.11 -6.66
N PRO A 347 1.05 -16.43 -5.53
CA PRO A 347 0.56 -17.09 -4.33
C PRO A 347 -0.82 -17.70 -4.61
N ILE A 348 -1.13 -18.82 -3.94
CA ILE A 348 -2.46 -19.46 -4.01
C ILE A 348 -3.54 -18.48 -3.52
N PHE A 349 -3.26 -17.74 -2.45
CA PHE A 349 -4.12 -16.69 -1.92
C PHE A 349 -3.30 -15.40 -1.75
N PRO A 350 -3.66 -14.30 -2.43
CA PRO A 350 -2.87 -13.07 -2.46
C PRO A 350 -2.90 -12.28 -1.15
N ASP A 351 -3.92 -12.48 -0.33
CA ASP A 351 -4.12 -11.83 0.95
C ASP A 351 -3.49 -12.60 2.12
N VAL A 352 -2.78 -13.70 1.82
CA VAL A 352 -1.99 -14.47 2.78
C VAL A 352 -0.55 -13.99 2.75
N VAL A 353 -0.18 -13.26 3.81
CA VAL A 353 1.16 -12.70 4.01
C VAL A 353 1.88 -13.48 5.11
N GLY A 354 3.19 -13.67 4.93
CA GLY A 354 4.05 -14.38 5.88
C GLY A 354 4.24 -15.85 5.50
N GLU A 355 5.48 -16.30 5.53
CA GLU A 355 5.91 -17.63 5.06
C GLU A 355 5.13 -18.77 5.75
N GLU A 356 5.05 -18.77 7.08
CA GLU A 356 4.37 -19.85 7.82
C GLU A 356 2.90 -20.00 7.44
N LEU A 357 2.20 -18.88 7.25
CA LEU A 357 0.79 -18.90 6.87
C LEU A 357 0.59 -19.24 5.40
N GLN A 358 1.52 -18.84 4.52
CA GLN A 358 1.52 -19.25 3.11
C GLN A 358 1.72 -20.75 2.98
N GLU A 359 2.64 -21.35 3.74
CA GLU A 359 2.84 -22.80 3.79
C GLU A 359 1.59 -23.51 4.30
N ALA A 360 1.00 -23.03 5.40
CA ALA A 360 -0.23 -23.60 5.94
C ALA A 360 -1.38 -23.52 4.95
N ALA A 361 -1.59 -22.36 4.32
CA ALA A 361 -2.64 -22.21 3.33
C ALA A 361 -2.40 -23.09 2.09
N LYS A 362 -1.15 -23.22 1.64
CA LYS A 362 -0.76 -24.12 0.55
C LYS A 362 -1.08 -25.57 0.87
N LEU A 363 -0.56 -26.09 1.99
CA LEU A 363 -0.79 -27.47 2.43
C LEU A 363 -2.29 -27.79 2.54
N LEU A 364 -3.05 -26.91 3.18
CA LEU A 364 -4.49 -27.11 3.37
C LEU A 364 -5.27 -26.99 2.06
N SER A 365 -4.82 -26.16 1.12
CA SER A 365 -5.44 -26.04 -0.21
C SER A 365 -5.16 -27.29 -1.05
N GLU A 366 -3.91 -27.77 -1.08
CA GLU A 366 -3.51 -28.99 -1.80
C GLU A 366 -4.24 -30.24 -1.29
N ARG A 367 -4.57 -30.27 0.01
CA ARG A 367 -5.41 -31.30 0.64
C ARG A 367 -6.92 -31.08 0.49
N ALA A 368 -7.35 -30.05 -0.26
CA ALA A 368 -8.75 -29.66 -0.44
C ALA A 368 -9.51 -29.35 0.87
N ILE A 369 -8.80 -28.95 1.93
CA ILE A 369 -9.38 -28.56 3.22
C ILE A 369 -9.93 -27.13 3.13
N ILE A 370 -9.19 -26.24 2.47
CA ILE A 370 -9.59 -24.86 2.19
C ILE A 370 -9.63 -24.61 0.68
N SER A 371 -10.48 -23.66 0.26
CA SER A 371 -10.64 -23.28 -1.15
C SER A 371 -10.67 -21.76 -1.38
N GLY A 372 -10.54 -20.96 -0.31
CA GLY A 372 -10.71 -19.51 -0.37
C GLY A 372 -12.13 -19.06 -0.73
N PHE A 373 -12.23 -17.84 -1.24
CA PHE A 373 -13.45 -17.16 -1.68
C PHE A 373 -13.44 -16.93 -3.20
N PRO A 374 -14.60 -16.62 -3.83
CA PRO A 374 -14.68 -16.40 -5.27
C PRO A 374 -13.80 -15.25 -5.81
N ASP A 375 -13.38 -14.33 -4.95
CA ASP A 375 -12.47 -13.22 -5.27
C ASP A 375 -10.97 -13.64 -5.24
N GLY A 376 -10.69 -14.92 -5.03
CA GLY A 376 -9.35 -15.49 -4.93
C GLY A 376 -8.70 -15.35 -3.56
N THR A 377 -9.38 -14.75 -2.57
CA THR A 377 -8.82 -14.50 -1.23
C THR A 377 -9.02 -15.66 -0.26
N PHE A 378 -8.21 -15.73 0.80
CA PHE A 378 -8.39 -16.66 1.92
C PHE A 378 -9.09 -16.02 3.12
N ARG A 379 -8.94 -14.71 3.30
CA ARG A 379 -9.37 -13.86 4.42
C ARG A 379 -8.81 -14.31 5.77
N PRO A 380 -7.48 -14.35 5.95
CA PRO A 380 -6.86 -14.92 7.15
C PRO A 380 -7.22 -14.20 8.45
N ASN A 381 -7.59 -12.92 8.38
CA ASN A 381 -7.98 -12.10 9.53
C ASN A 381 -9.47 -12.19 9.89
N GLU A 382 -10.30 -12.82 9.06
CA GLU A 382 -11.72 -12.98 9.35
C GLU A 382 -11.89 -13.96 10.52
N ARG A 383 -12.77 -13.59 11.47
CA ARG A 383 -13.09 -14.40 12.65
C ARG A 383 -13.73 -15.72 12.22
N LEU A 384 -13.24 -16.82 12.78
CA LEU A 384 -13.66 -18.16 12.37
C LEU A 384 -14.94 -18.56 13.11
N LEU A 385 -16.00 -18.80 12.33
CA LEU A 385 -17.25 -19.36 12.82
C LEU A 385 -17.05 -20.85 13.14
N ARG A 386 -17.74 -21.35 14.18
CA ARG A 386 -17.63 -22.74 14.61
C ARG A 386 -17.92 -23.75 13.48
N ARG A 387 -18.88 -23.47 12.59
CA ARG A 387 -19.07 -24.34 11.41
C ARG A 387 -17.89 -24.43 10.48
N HIS A 388 -17.16 -23.32 10.30
CA HIS A 388 -16.10 -23.25 9.30
C HIS A 388 -14.92 -24.08 9.82
N ALA A 389 -14.67 -24.05 11.13
CA ALA A 389 -13.74 -24.95 11.79
C ALA A 389 -14.14 -26.42 11.61
N ALA A 390 -15.41 -26.75 11.85
CA ALA A 390 -15.91 -28.12 11.67
C ALA A 390 -15.79 -28.59 10.21
N LEU A 391 -16.13 -27.75 9.24
CA LEU A 391 -15.98 -28.06 7.81
C LEU A 391 -14.52 -28.34 7.44
N MET A 392 -13.57 -27.58 7.98
CA MET A 392 -12.14 -27.84 7.76
C MET A 392 -11.71 -29.20 8.35
N LEU A 393 -12.16 -29.54 9.55
CA LEU A 393 -11.88 -30.85 10.18
C LEU A 393 -12.54 -32.01 9.44
N ILE A 394 -13.79 -31.86 8.99
CA ILE A 394 -14.51 -32.87 8.19
C ILE A 394 -13.73 -33.19 6.91
N ARG A 395 -13.22 -32.16 6.23
CA ARG A 395 -12.43 -32.33 5.02
C ARG A 395 -11.07 -32.97 5.30
N GLU A 396 -10.38 -32.55 6.35
CA GLU A 396 -9.08 -33.11 6.74
C GLU A 396 -9.19 -34.59 7.08
N LEU A 397 -10.19 -34.95 7.90
CA LEU A 397 -10.44 -36.31 8.36
C LEU A 397 -11.21 -37.17 7.33
N LYS A 398 -11.65 -36.57 6.22
CA LYS A 398 -12.46 -37.21 5.16
C LYS A 398 -13.72 -37.89 5.70
N LEU A 399 -14.40 -37.23 6.64
CA LEU A 399 -15.58 -37.78 7.32
C LEU A 399 -16.83 -37.68 6.45
N THR A 400 -17.68 -38.70 6.51
CA THR A 400 -18.99 -38.76 5.86
C THR A 400 -20.09 -38.90 6.90
N LEU A 401 -21.33 -38.56 6.55
CA LEU A 401 -22.44 -38.71 7.50
C LEU A 401 -22.67 -40.20 7.79
N PRO A 402 -22.61 -40.66 9.05
CA PRO A 402 -22.92 -42.04 9.37
C PRO A 402 -24.34 -42.39 8.95
N GLU A 403 -24.53 -43.58 8.41
CA GLU A 403 -25.83 -44.04 7.93
C GLU A 403 -26.87 -43.99 9.05
N GLY A 404 -28.06 -43.45 8.74
CA GLY A 404 -29.15 -43.32 9.71
C GLY A 404 -28.94 -42.25 10.79
N TYR A 405 -27.82 -41.52 10.80
CA TYR A 405 -27.62 -40.45 11.78
C TYR A 405 -28.54 -39.27 11.52
N VAL A 406 -29.30 -38.88 12.54
CA VAL A 406 -30.14 -37.69 12.56
C VAL A 406 -29.57 -36.73 13.59
N ILE A 407 -29.29 -35.50 13.16
CA ILE A 407 -28.78 -34.46 14.04
C ILE A 407 -29.80 -34.15 15.15
N LYS A 408 -29.30 -33.99 16.37
CA LYS A 408 -30.09 -33.75 17.59
C LYS A 408 -30.09 -32.27 17.97
N ALA A 409 -29.11 -31.51 17.48
CA ALA A 409 -28.99 -30.07 17.67
C ALA A 409 -30.26 -29.31 17.23
N LYS A 410 -30.80 -28.47 18.13
CA LYS A 410 -32.05 -27.72 17.90
C LYS A 410 -31.88 -26.47 17.03
N ASP A 411 -30.66 -26.01 16.84
CA ASP A 411 -30.31 -24.77 16.12
C ASP A 411 -29.75 -25.03 14.71
N VAL A 412 -29.95 -26.23 14.18
CA VAL A 412 -29.56 -26.64 12.82
C VAL A 412 -30.80 -27.19 12.11
N LYS A 413 -31.15 -26.61 10.96
CA LYS A 413 -32.37 -26.95 10.21
C LYS A 413 -32.04 -27.67 8.90
N PRO A 414 -32.86 -28.63 8.43
CA PRO A 414 -32.64 -29.31 7.14
C PRO A 414 -32.53 -28.38 5.93
N THR A 415 -33.14 -27.19 6.01
CA THR A 415 -33.07 -26.15 4.96
C THR A 415 -31.75 -25.41 4.91
N ASP A 416 -30.91 -25.56 5.94
CA ASP A 416 -29.69 -24.80 5.99
C ASP A 416 -28.62 -25.40 5.05
N PRO A 417 -27.85 -24.58 4.31
CA PRO A 417 -26.92 -25.06 3.27
C PRO A 417 -25.76 -25.94 3.81
N TRP A 418 -25.54 -25.89 5.11
CA TRP A 418 -24.52 -26.60 5.91
C TRP A 418 -25.08 -27.71 6.82
N TYR A 419 -26.35 -28.11 6.62
CA TYR A 419 -27.02 -29.09 7.49
C TYR A 419 -26.24 -30.40 7.59
N LYS A 420 -25.78 -30.92 6.44
CA LYS A 420 -25.05 -32.18 6.36
C LYS A 420 -23.73 -32.12 7.13
N GLU A 421 -22.99 -31.03 6.98
CA GLU A 421 -21.72 -30.78 7.66
C GLU A 421 -21.91 -30.73 9.18
N MET A 422 -22.98 -30.08 9.66
CA MET A 422 -23.26 -30.03 11.10
C MET A 422 -23.71 -31.37 11.64
N ALA A 423 -24.44 -32.17 10.86
CA ALA A 423 -24.79 -33.54 11.24
C ALA A 423 -23.54 -34.43 11.37
N ILE A 424 -22.59 -34.33 10.44
CA ILE A 424 -21.27 -35.00 10.55
C ILE A 424 -20.52 -34.50 11.79
N ALA A 425 -20.46 -33.17 11.97
CA ALA A 425 -19.74 -32.58 13.09
C ALA A 425 -20.29 -33.02 14.46
N GLU A 426 -21.61 -33.18 14.60
CA GLU A 426 -22.24 -33.70 15.81
C GLU A 426 -21.98 -35.20 15.98
N ALA A 427 -22.11 -35.98 14.90
CA ALA A 427 -21.93 -37.44 14.92
C ALA A 427 -20.54 -37.87 15.38
N TYR A 428 -19.50 -37.17 14.92
CA TYR A 428 -18.10 -37.43 15.29
C TYR A 428 -17.62 -36.58 16.47
N GLY A 429 -18.50 -35.78 17.08
CA GLY A 429 -18.12 -34.91 18.20
C GLY A 429 -17.06 -33.87 17.83
N LEU A 430 -16.98 -33.43 16.57
CA LEU A 430 -16.09 -32.33 16.16
C LEU A 430 -16.56 -31.01 16.78
N LEU A 431 -17.86 -30.79 16.81
CA LEU A 431 -18.48 -29.72 17.58
C LEU A 431 -19.28 -30.32 18.73
N THR A 432 -19.01 -29.81 19.92
CA THR A 432 -19.86 -30.05 21.08
C THR A 432 -20.57 -28.77 21.44
N GLY A 433 -21.85 -28.94 21.77
CA GLY A 433 -22.79 -27.88 22.08
C GLY A 433 -23.10 -27.76 23.57
N TYR A 434 -23.99 -26.83 23.89
CA TYR A 434 -24.62 -26.74 25.21
C TYR A 434 -26.12 -26.46 25.02
N ASN A 435 -26.95 -26.80 26.02
CA ASN A 435 -28.42 -26.62 25.96
C ASN A 435 -29.10 -27.23 24.73
N GLY A 436 -28.54 -28.33 24.20
CA GLY A 436 -29.05 -29.01 23.00
C GLY A 436 -28.83 -28.25 21.68
N LYS A 437 -27.84 -27.35 21.62
CA LYS A 437 -27.50 -26.52 20.44
C LYS A 437 -26.01 -26.60 20.13
N LEU A 438 -25.62 -26.53 18.85
CA LEU A 438 -24.22 -26.56 18.41
C LEU A 438 -23.56 -25.18 18.28
N HIS A 439 -24.37 -24.13 18.17
CA HIS A 439 -23.94 -22.75 17.98
C HIS A 439 -23.05 -22.56 16.74
N PRO A 440 -23.50 -22.99 15.54
CA PRO A 440 -22.64 -22.99 14.35
C PRO A 440 -22.34 -21.58 13.80
N ASN A 441 -23.16 -20.60 14.19
CA ASN A 441 -22.99 -19.18 13.88
C ASN A 441 -22.17 -18.40 14.91
N ASP A 442 -21.77 -19.01 16.03
CA ASP A 442 -20.92 -18.34 17.00
C ASP A 442 -19.46 -18.39 16.53
N TYR A 443 -18.71 -17.36 16.87
CA TYR A 443 -17.27 -17.36 16.66
C TYR A 443 -16.57 -18.32 17.62
N MET A 444 -15.55 -19.03 17.13
CA MET A 444 -14.81 -20.00 17.94
C MET A 444 -13.73 -19.30 18.77
N THR A 445 -13.71 -19.56 20.07
CA THR A 445 -12.63 -19.09 20.96
C THR A 445 -11.41 -20.00 20.92
N ARG A 446 -10.26 -19.47 21.35
CA ARG A 446 -9.01 -20.25 21.43
C ARG A 446 -9.13 -21.46 22.35
N ALA A 447 -9.78 -21.32 23.50
CA ALA A 447 -10.05 -22.42 24.42
C ALA A 447 -10.93 -23.52 23.78
N GLN A 448 -11.96 -23.14 23.02
CA GLN A 448 -12.80 -24.10 22.30
C GLN A 448 -12.04 -24.83 21.20
N MET A 449 -11.21 -24.11 20.43
CA MET A 449 -10.33 -24.72 19.44
C MET A 449 -9.38 -25.74 20.08
N ALA A 450 -8.76 -25.41 21.23
CA ALA A 450 -7.90 -26.35 21.94
C ALA A 450 -8.64 -27.62 22.34
N ALA A 451 -9.81 -27.48 22.97
CA ALA A 451 -10.61 -28.63 23.36
C ALA A 451 -11.02 -29.52 22.18
N ILE A 452 -11.36 -28.91 21.03
CA ILE A 452 -11.71 -29.65 19.82
C ILE A 452 -10.50 -30.39 19.26
N LEU A 453 -9.38 -29.71 19.03
CA LEU A 453 -8.19 -30.33 18.46
C LEU A 453 -7.66 -31.45 19.36
N THR A 454 -7.57 -31.24 20.68
CA THR A 454 -7.12 -32.28 21.61
C THR A 454 -8.02 -33.50 21.64
N ARG A 455 -9.34 -33.31 21.52
CA ARG A 455 -10.29 -34.42 21.45
C ARG A 455 -10.20 -35.18 20.13
N VAL A 456 -10.13 -34.45 19.03
CA VAL A 456 -10.18 -35.01 17.67
C VAL A 456 -8.88 -35.73 17.29
N TYR A 457 -7.75 -35.22 17.76
CA TYR A 457 -6.40 -35.74 17.46
C TYR A 457 -5.72 -36.32 18.71
N ALA A 458 -6.50 -36.94 19.61
CA ALA A 458 -6.00 -37.51 20.87
C ALA A 458 -4.97 -38.63 20.66
N ASP A 459 -5.03 -39.31 19.50
CA ASP A 459 -4.11 -40.34 19.03
C ASP A 459 -2.82 -39.78 18.40
N VAL A 460 -2.84 -38.51 17.97
CA VAL A 460 -1.67 -37.80 17.42
C VAL A 460 -0.89 -37.06 18.52
N TYR A 461 -1.58 -36.56 19.54
CA TYR A 461 -0.96 -35.75 20.59
C TYR A 461 -0.41 -36.57 21.74
N GLU A 462 0.83 -36.26 22.11
CA GLU A 462 1.44 -36.80 23.33
C GLU A 462 0.84 -36.14 24.57
N GLN A 463 0.72 -36.93 25.64
CA GLN A 463 0.27 -36.41 26.92
C GLN A 463 1.39 -35.62 27.60
N PRO A 464 1.09 -34.44 28.19
CA PRO A 464 2.09 -33.65 28.88
C PRO A 464 2.72 -34.43 30.04
N THR A 465 4.06 -34.47 30.08
CA THR A 465 4.82 -35.02 31.21
C THR A 465 5.03 -34.00 32.34
N THR A 466 4.83 -32.73 32.05
CA THR A 466 4.88 -31.62 33.00
C THR A 466 3.71 -30.67 32.78
N ASN A 467 3.31 -29.97 33.85
CA ASN A 467 2.27 -28.96 33.79
C ASN A 467 2.87 -27.60 33.45
N GLN A 468 2.45 -27.02 32.33
CA GLN A 468 2.84 -25.65 31.98
C GLN A 468 2.06 -24.65 32.83
N LEU A 469 2.74 -23.62 33.33
CA LEU A 469 2.10 -22.45 33.91
C LEU A 469 1.83 -21.43 32.81
N PHE A 470 0.59 -20.99 32.71
CA PHE A 470 0.16 -19.92 31.82
C PHE A 470 -0.18 -18.68 32.63
N PHE A 471 0.15 -17.50 32.12
CA PHE A 471 -0.13 -16.24 32.80
C PHE A 471 -1.63 -15.99 33.00
N ASP A 472 -2.46 -16.44 32.08
CA ASP A 472 -3.89 -16.13 31.99
C ASP A 472 -4.80 -17.37 31.92
N VAL A 473 -4.26 -18.56 32.17
CA VAL A 473 -5.04 -19.81 32.22
C VAL A 473 -4.71 -20.55 33.53
N PRO A 474 -5.52 -20.37 34.60
CA PRO A 474 -5.31 -21.12 35.84
C PRO A 474 -5.58 -22.61 35.60
N SER A 475 -4.97 -23.48 36.43
CA SER A 475 -5.15 -24.94 36.36
C SER A 475 -6.61 -25.39 36.54
N SER A 476 -7.44 -24.56 37.18
CA SER A 476 -8.89 -24.79 37.33
C SER A 476 -9.73 -24.42 36.10
N HIS A 477 -9.13 -23.77 35.09
CA HIS A 477 -9.85 -23.42 33.86
C HIS A 477 -10.25 -24.69 33.10
N TRP A 478 -11.49 -24.76 32.63
CA TRP A 478 -12.04 -25.96 31.97
C TRP A 478 -11.22 -26.43 30.74
N ALA A 479 -10.56 -25.51 30.05
CA ALA A 479 -9.70 -25.79 28.91
C ALA A 479 -8.21 -25.94 29.26
N TYR A 480 -7.82 -25.90 30.54
CA TYR A 480 -6.40 -25.97 30.94
C TYR A 480 -5.71 -27.22 30.39
N GLY A 481 -6.32 -28.41 30.56
CA GLY A 481 -5.80 -29.67 30.03
C GLY A 481 -5.54 -29.61 28.52
N PRO A 482 -6.57 -29.34 27.69
CA PRO A 482 -6.39 -29.19 26.24
C PRO A 482 -5.34 -28.15 25.84
N ILE A 483 -5.30 -26.99 26.51
CA ILE A 483 -4.32 -25.94 26.24
C ILE A 483 -2.90 -26.44 26.56
N ASN A 484 -2.71 -27.11 27.71
CA ASN A 484 -1.44 -27.71 28.10
C ASN A 484 -1.00 -28.79 27.09
N THR A 485 -1.92 -29.63 26.60
CA THR A 485 -1.64 -30.61 25.55
C THR A 485 -1.17 -29.94 24.26
N LEU A 486 -1.86 -28.90 23.77
CA LEU A 486 -1.42 -28.20 22.56
C LEU A 486 -0.07 -27.50 22.73
N PHE A 487 0.22 -26.96 23.91
CA PHE A 487 1.50 -26.32 24.20
C PHE A 487 2.64 -27.34 24.25
N TYR A 488 2.44 -28.46 24.95
CA TYR A 488 3.41 -29.56 25.03
C TYR A 488 3.79 -30.09 23.64
N ASN A 489 2.80 -30.19 22.75
CA ASN A 489 2.98 -30.65 21.38
C ASN A 489 3.41 -29.55 20.38
N GLN A 490 3.76 -28.35 20.88
CA GLN A 490 4.19 -27.19 20.07
C GLN A 490 3.18 -26.74 18.99
N ILE A 491 1.91 -27.12 19.12
CA ILE A 491 0.82 -26.63 18.27
C ILE A 491 0.57 -25.15 18.56
N THR A 492 0.81 -24.72 19.81
CA THR A 492 0.83 -23.32 20.23
C THR A 492 2.01 -23.04 21.13
N ILE A 493 2.56 -21.83 21.05
CA ILE A 493 3.69 -21.38 21.88
C ILE A 493 3.38 -20.10 22.66
N ASN A 494 2.15 -19.57 22.55
CA ASN A 494 1.80 -18.26 23.11
C ASN A 494 1.55 -18.34 24.62
N ASN A 495 2.17 -17.43 25.37
CA ASN A 495 1.89 -17.16 26.78
C ASN A 495 1.99 -15.63 27.02
N PRO A 496 0.92 -14.89 27.34
CA PRO A 496 -0.44 -15.36 27.68
C PRO A 496 -1.12 -16.09 26.51
N TYR A 497 -1.92 -17.10 26.83
CA TYR A 497 -2.59 -17.95 25.85
C TYR A 497 -3.81 -17.28 25.22
N ARG A 498 -4.50 -16.41 25.97
CA ARG A 498 -5.73 -15.68 25.63
C ARG A 498 -6.93 -16.59 25.32
N PRO A 499 -7.43 -17.37 26.29
CA PRO A 499 -8.40 -18.44 26.05
C PRO A 499 -9.75 -17.97 25.47
N ASN A 500 -10.14 -16.72 25.75
CA ASN A 500 -11.42 -16.14 25.33
C ASN A 500 -11.35 -15.38 24.01
N ASP A 501 -10.15 -15.14 23.47
CA ASP A 501 -10.00 -14.48 22.17
C ASP A 501 -10.59 -15.37 21.07
N VAL A 502 -11.22 -14.72 20.09
CA VAL A 502 -11.75 -15.38 18.90
C VAL A 502 -10.61 -15.74 17.96
N VAL A 503 -10.62 -16.98 17.46
CA VAL A 503 -9.66 -17.48 16.48
C VAL A 503 -9.99 -16.95 15.10
N THR A 504 -8.99 -16.49 14.35
CA THR A 504 -9.13 -16.13 12.93
C THR A 504 -8.95 -17.35 12.02
N ARG A 505 -9.42 -17.25 10.77
CA ARG A 505 -9.22 -18.29 9.74
C ARG A 505 -7.74 -18.65 9.57
N GLY A 506 -6.86 -17.65 9.54
CA GLY A 506 -5.41 -17.84 9.42
C GLY A 506 -4.81 -18.51 10.64
N GLN A 507 -5.22 -18.13 11.84
CA GLN A 507 -4.78 -18.80 13.06
C GLN A 507 -5.18 -20.28 13.03
N PHE A 508 -6.45 -20.61 12.79
CA PHE A 508 -6.86 -22.01 12.75
C PHE A 508 -6.12 -22.83 11.69
N ALA A 509 -5.83 -22.23 10.53
CA ALA A 509 -5.01 -22.88 9.50
C ALA A 509 -3.60 -23.24 10.01
N LEU A 510 -2.94 -22.35 10.76
CA LEU A 510 -1.64 -22.63 11.38
C LEU A 510 -1.72 -23.78 12.40
N PHE A 511 -2.72 -23.76 13.29
CA PHE A 511 -2.91 -24.82 14.27
C PHE A 511 -3.16 -26.18 13.60
N LEU A 512 -3.98 -26.20 12.54
CA LEU A 512 -4.27 -27.41 11.79
C LEU A 512 -3.04 -27.90 11.01
N LYS A 513 -2.27 -27.01 10.39
CA LYS A 513 -1.00 -27.37 9.73
C LYS A 513 -0.03 -28.02 10.70
N ARG A 514 0.22 -27.40 11.86
CA ARG A 514 1.11 -27.96 12.90
C ARG A 514 0.63 -29.32 13.40
N THR A 515 -0.69 -29.52 13.48
CA THR A 515 -1.28 -30.81 13.84
C THR A 515 -1.03 -31.87 12.77
N ILE A 516 -1.22 -31.49 11.51
CA ILE A 516 -0.96 -32.36 10.35
C ILE A 516 0.51 -32.73 10.27
N ASP A 517 1.44 -31.80 10.50
CA ASP A 517 2.88 -32.06 10.45
C ASP A 517 3.35 -33.03 11.54
N LYS A 518 2.62 -33.12 12.65
CA LYS A 518 2.93 -34.05 13.75
C LYS A 518 2.44 -35.48 13.47
N LYS A 519 1.42 -35.63 12.63
CA LYS A 519 0.85 -36.92 12.23
C LYS A 519 1.75 -37.61 11.22
#